data_AF-A0A355XRC3-F1
#
_entry.id   AF-A0A355XRC3-F1
#
_cell.length_a   1.000
_cell.length_b   1.000
_cell.length_c   1.000
_cell.angle_alpha   90.00
_cell.angle_beta   90.00
_cell.angle_gamma   90.00
#
_symmetry.space_group_name_H-M   'P 1'
#
loop_
_entity.id
_entity.type
_entity.pdbx_description
1 polymer ?
#
loop_
_entity_poly.entity_id
_entity_poly.type
_entity_poly.pdbx_seq_one_letter_code
_entity_poly.pdbx_strand_id
1 'polypeptide(L)'
;MKKNWHYYAQIFLIVAFCTQLSAQFADDVYDKYTSVGQLGLAVTNFGVLGNGWNKIDGRIQPSCMYKQNTEILREQVEHFSYAGLWIGGKVNGERRVSTAIVDGVFESGQEGFEFFANSNIQIQSSISSTSLDSMAQYYSPYAVSHQDFTMDFKDYGTTPTDDYGIPNHTPLGIDVHLESYA
;
A
#
# COMPACT_ATOMS: atom_id res chain seq x y z
N MET A 1 2.07 -30.08 66.92
CA MET A 1 1.99 -30.68 65.57
C MET A 1 1.35 -29.72 64.54
N LYS A 2 1.85 -28.48 64.41
CA LYS A 2 1.39 -27.51 63.38
C LYS A 2 2.44 -27.23 62.30
N LYS A 3 3.53 -28.00 62.26
CA LYS A 3 4.73 -27.65 61.47
C LYS A 3 4.64 -28.06 59.98
N ASN A 4 3.74 -28.98 59.62
CA ASN A 4 3.73 -29.56 58.28
C ASN A 4 2.50 -29.20 57.42
N TRP A 5 1.57 -28.39 57.95
CA TRP A 5 0.38 -27.95 57.22
C TRP A 5 0.73 -27.21 55.92
N HIS A 6 1.83 -26.46 55.95
CA HIS A 6 2.33 -25.70 54.80
C HIS A 6 2.75 -26.61 53.62
N TYR A 7 3.29 -27.81 53.89
CA TYR A 7 3.67 -28.74 52.83
C TYR A 7 2.45 -29.35 52.13
N TYR A 8 1.40 -29.70 52.89
CA TYR A 8 0.16 -30.20 52.30
C TYR A 8 -0.57 -29.10 51.50
N ALA A 9 -0.56 -27.87 52.00
CA ALA A 9 -1.09 -26.72 51.27
C ALA A 9 -0.31 -26.45 49.97
N GLN A 10 1.03 -26.59 49.99
CA GLN A 10 1.87 -26.46 48.79
C GLN A 10 1.62 -27.56 47.77
N ILE A 11 1.47 -28.82 48.22
CA ILE A 11 1.15 -29.95 47.34
C ILE A 11 -0.22 -29.74 46.67
N PHE A 12 -1.23 -29.28 47.43
CA PHE A 12 -2.55 -28.96 46.89
C PHE A 12 -2.51 -27.81 45.86
N LEU A 13 -1.69 -26.79 46.12
CA LEU A 13 -1.44 -25.68 45.19
C LEU A 13 -0.79 -26.13 43.88
N ILE A 14 0.19 -27.05 43.94
CA ILE A 14 0.87 -27.58 42.75
C ILE A 14 -0.09 -28.42 41.89
N VAL A 15 -0.91 -29.27 42.53
CA VAL A 15 -1.90 -30.09 41.82
C VAL A 15 -2.98 -29.21 41.16
N ALA A 16 -3.41 -28.13 41.81
CA ALA A 16 -4.33 -27.16 41.22
C ALA A 16 -3.73 -26.36 40.06
N PHE A 17 -2.41 -26.12 40.06
CA PHE A 17 -1.72 -25.44 38.96
C PHE A 17 -1.55 -26.33 37.72
N CYS A 18 -1.40 -27.64 37.90
CA CYS A 18 -1.28 -28.60 36.79
C CYS A 18 -2.60 -28.84 36.02
N THR A 19 -3.76 -28.49 36.56
CA THR A 19 -5.07 -28.75 35.91
C THR A 19 -5.53 -27.63 34.94
N GLN A 20 -4.72 -26.61 34.68
CA GLN A 20 -5.03 -25.53 33.72
C GLN A 20 -4.42 -25.73 32.32
N LEU A 21 -4.01 -26.95 31.95
CA LEU A 21 -3.51 -27.24 30.60
C LEU A 21 -4.67 -27.59 29.66
N SER A 22 -5.30 -26.58 29.05
CA SER A 22 -6.17 -26.76 27.90
C SER A 22 -5.34 -27.30 26.72
N ALA A 23 -5.76 -28.40 26.08
CA ALA A 23 -5.03 -29.06 24.98
C ALA A 23 -5.23 -28.39 23.61
N GLN A 24 -6.17 -27.45 23.48
CA GLN A 24 -6.45 -26.72 22.25
C GLN A 24 -5.89 -25.31 22.34
N PHE A 25 -5.05 -24.92 21.38
CA PHE A 25 -4.43 -23.60 21.30
C PHE A 25 -5.23 -22.60 20.42
N ALA A 26 -6.21 -23.08 19.65
CA ALA A 26 -7.12 -22.27 18.83
C ALA A 26 -8.39 -23.06 18.45
N ASP A 27 -9.51 -22.36 18.32
CA ASP A 27 -10.83 -22.93 18.03
C ASP A 27 -11.04 -23.28 16.55
N ASP A 28 -12.09 -24.06 16.26
CA ASP A 28 -12.53 -24.33 14.89
C ASP A 28 -13.11 -23.06 14.22
N VAL A 29 -12.84 -22.89 12.92
CA VAL A 29 -13.20 -21.70 12.12
C VAL A 29 -13.89 -22.17 10.82
N TYR A 30 -15.12 -21.73 10.56
CA TYR A 30 -15.96 -22.21 9.44
C TYR A 30 -16.73 -21.08 8.72
N ASP A 31 -16.25 -19.85 8.89
CA ASP A 31 -16.86 -18.59 8.49
C ASP A 31 -15.87 -17.68 7.72
N LYS A 32 -14.75 -18.21 7.25
CA LYS A 32 -13.76 -17.45 6.44
C LYS A 32 -14.11 -17.55 4.95
N TYR A 33 -14.29 -16.41 4.30
CA TYR A 33 -14.56 -16.32 2.86
C TYR A 33 -13.78 -15.17 2.19
N THR A 34 -13.43 -15.35 0.92
CA THR A 34 -13.01 -14.31 -0.03
C THR A 34 -13.85 -14.51 -1.29
N SER A 35 -14.19 -13.43 -2.00
CA SER A 35 -15.09 -13.49 -3.15
C SER A 35 -14.89 -12.29 -4.08
N VAL A 36 -13.74 -11.62 -3.97
CA VAL A 36 -13.69 -10.16 -4.04
C VAL A 36 -12.39 -9.62 -4.60
N GLY A 37 -12.61 -8.64 -5.49
CA GLY A 37 -11.65 -7.70 -6.03
C GLY A 37 -12.34 -6.92 -7.16
N GLN A 38 -13.16 -5.92 -6.81
CA GLN A 38 -13.80 -5.03 -7.81
C GLN A 38 -13.42 -3.57 -7.59
N LEU A 39 -12.34 -3.34 -6.84
CA LEU A 39 -11.72 -2.04 -6.73
C LEU A 39 -10.67 -1.92 -7.83
N GLY A 40 -10.65 -0.81 -8.57
CA GLY A 40 -9.62 -0.52 -9.57
C GLY A 40 -8.88 0.74 -9.21
N LEU A 41 -7.56 0.69 -9.23
CA LEU A 41 -6.75 1.84 -8.91
C LEU A 41 -5.55 1.90 -9.84
N ALA A 42 -5.40 3.01 -10.56
CA ALA A 42 -4.14 3.36 -11.19
C ALA A 42 -3.13 3.81 -10.14
N VAL A 43 -1.89 3.36 -10.26
CA VAL A 43 -0.78 3.71 -9.36
C VAL A 43 0.38 4.24 -10.21
N THR A 44 1.12 5.22 -9.69
CA THR A 44 2.26 5.82 -10.40
C THR A 44 3.56 5.72 -9.61
N ASN A 45 4.69 5.62 -10.31
CA ASN A 45 6.03 5.64 -9.71
C ASN A 45 6.47 7.04 -9.29
N PHE A 46 5.54 7.86 -8.81
CA PHE A 46 5.78 9.17 -8.23
C PHE A 46 4.71 9.51 -7.18
N GLY A 47 4.01 8.49 -6.67
CA GLY A 47 3.12 8.61 -5.51
C GLY A 47 1.72 9.16 -5.81
N VAL A 48 1.35 9.39 -7.07
CA VAL A 48 -0.04 9.70 -7.44
C VAL A 48 -0.84 8.40 -7.53
N LEU A 49 -2.04 8.43 -6.96
CA LEU A 49 -3.01 7.35 -6.94
C LEU A 49 -4.27 7.79 -7.68
N GLY A 50 -4.76 6.94 -8.57
CA GLY A 50 -5.84 7.23 -9.48
C GLY A 50 -5.39 7.96 -10.75
N ASN A 51 -6.36 8.36 -11.57
CA ASN A 51 -6.12 8.81 -12.93
C ASN A 51 -6.65 10.23 -13.22
N GLY A 52 -7.51 10.80 -12.37
CA GLY A 52 -7.99 12.17 -12.59
C GLY A 52 -8.89 12.34 -13.80
N TRP A 53 -9.53 11.27 -14.28
CA TRP A 53 -10.31 11.25 -15.52
C TRP A 53 -9.51 11.62 -16.78
N ASN A 54 -8.17 11.50 -16.71
CA ASN A 54 -7.30 11.77 -17.86
C ASN A 54 -7.28 10.61 -18.83
N LYS A 55 -7.47 10.90 -20.12
CA LYS A 55 -7.34 9.88 -21.16
C LYS A 55 -5.86 9.57 -21.39
N ILE A 56 -5.46 8.34 -21.07
CA ILE A 56 -4.17 7.76 -21.43
C ILE A 56 -4.43 6.77 -22.56
N ASP A 57 -3.81 6.99 -23.73
CA ASP A 57 -4.01 6.18 -24.94
C ASP A 57 -5.49 5.99 -25.33
N GLY A 58 -6.28 7.06 -25.14
CA GLY A 58 -7.71 7.07 -25.46
C GLY A 58 -8.61 6.40 -24.43
N ARG A 59 -8.07 5.90 -23.30
CA ARG A 59 -8.81 5.23 -22.22
C ARG A 59 -8.65 5.97 -20.90
N ILE A 60 -9.69 5.94 -20.07
CA ILE A 60 -9.63 6.43 -18.68
C ILE A 60 -9.31 5.23 -17.82
N GLN A 61 -8.26 5.35 -17.00
CA GLN A 61 -7.86 4.29 -16.08
C GLN A 61 -8.66 4.43 -14.77
N PRO A 62 -8.87 3.35 -14.01
CA PRO A 62 -9.60 3.40 -12.74
C PRO A 62 -8.96 4.37 -11.73
N SER A 63 -9.78 5.17 -11.06
CA SER A 63 -9.38 6.15 -10.06
C SER A 63 -9.97 5.82 -8.68
N CYS A 64 -9.63 4.63 -8.18
CA CYS A 64 -10.30 4.01 -7.03
C CYS A 64 -11.77 3.68 -7.36
N MET A 65 -11.96 3.04 -8.52
CA MET A 65 -13.27 2.67 -9.03
C MET A 65 -13.82 1.45 -8.29
N TYR A 66 -15.04 1.54 -7.78
CA TYR A 66 -15.83 0.39 -7.35
C TYR A 66 -17.29 0.60 -7.76
N LYS A 67 -17.98 -0.35 -8.38
CA LYS A 67 -17.66 -1.76 -8.62
C LYS A 67 -17.15 -2.01 -10.05
N GLN A 68 -15.89 -2.41 -10.22
CA GLN A 68 -15.34 -2.81 -11.52
C GLN A 68 -16.11 -4.00 -12.14
N ASN A 69 -16.18 -4.06 -13.47
CA ASN A 69 -16.75 -5.18 -14.24
C ASN A 69 -18.26 -5.44 -14.03
N THR A 70 -19.03 -4.45 -13.55
CA THR A 70 -20.51 -4.50 -13.57
C THR A 70 -21.04 -4.04 -14.93
N GLU A 71 -22.12 -4.67 -15.40
CA GLU A 71 -22.87 -4.24 -16.60
C GLU A 71 -23.68 -2.96 -16.34
N ILE A 72 -23.91 -2.64 -15.06
CA ILE A 72 -24.71 -1.51 -14.62
C ILE A 72 -23.78 -0.33 -14.32
N LEU A 73 -23.60 0.57 -15.29
CA LEU A 73 -22.68 1.72 -15.16
C LEU A 73 -22.93 2.59 -13.91
N ARG A 74 -24.18 2.75 -13.46
CA ARG A 74 -24.51 3.50 -12.23
C ARG A 74 -23.96 2.88 -10.94
N GLU A 75 -23.50 1.63 -10.99
CA GLU A 75 -22.85 0.94 -9.88
C GLU A 75 -21.31 1.07 -9.93
N GLN A 76 -20.77 1.66 -11.01
CA GLN A 76 -19.36 2.05 -11.11
C GLN A 76 -19.18 3.45 -10.55
N VAL A 77 -18.53 3.54 -9.40
CA VAL A 77 -18.27 4.79 -8.69
C VAL A 77 -16.77 5.01 -8.60
N GLU A 78 -16.30 6.14 -9.11
CA GLU A 78 -14.93 6.61 -8.91
C GLU A 78 -14.82 7.37 -7.60
N HIS A 79 -13.82 7.03 -6.79
CA HIS A 79 -13.65 7.65 -5.46
C HIS A 79 -12.57 8.73 -5.45
N PHE A 80 -11.61 8.69 -6.38
CA PHE A 80 -10.58 9.71 -6.50
C PHE A 80 -10.79 10.54 -7.76
N SER A 81 -10.81 11.87 -7.60
CA SER A 81 -10.43 12.75 -8.69
C SER A 81 -8.92 12.56 -8.89
N TYR A 82 -8.10 13.17 -8.02
CA TYR A 82 -6.71 12.79 -7.83
C TYR A 82 -6.47 12.44 -6.37
N ALA A 83 -5.59 11.48 -6.12
CA ALA A 83 -5.03 11.25 -4.80
C ALA A 83 -3.50 11.22 -4.91
N GLY A 84 -2.81 11.59 -3.84
CA GLY A 84 -1.36 11.52 -3.80
C GLY A 84 -0.84 11.29 -2.41
N LEU A 85 0.31 10.62 -2.35
CA LEU A 85 1.02 10.36 -1.11
C LEU A 85 1.69 11.64 -0.61
N TRP A 86 1.48 11.94 0.68
CA TRP A 86 2.17 13.01 1.39
C TRP A 86 2.95 12.38 2.55
N ILE A 87 4.26 12.55 2.56
CA ILE A 87 5.12 12.08 3.65
C ILE A 87 5.66 13.31 4.37
N GLY A 88 5.45 13.37 5.68
CA GLY A 88 5.94 14.45 6.53
C GLY A 88 6.90 13.94 7.59
N GLY A 89 7.94 14.72 7.88
CA GLY A 89 8.99 14.34 8.83
C GLY A 89 9.73 15.52 9.44
N LYS A 90 10.65 15.22 10.35
CA LYS A 90 11.63 16.19 10.86
C LYS A 90 13.02 15.82 10.38
N VAL A 91 13.66 16.70 9.64
CA VAL A 91 15.05 16.54 9.17
C VAL A 91 15.87 17.67 9.76
N ASN A 92 16.91 17.33 10.53
CA ASN A 92 17.76 18.31 11.23
C ASN A 92 16.97 19.31 12.10
N GLY A 93 15.85 18.87 12.68
CA GLY A 93 14.98 19.70 13.53
C GLY A 93 13.92 20.51 12.80
N GLU A 94 13.99 20.60 11.47
CA GLU A 94 13.02 21.29 10.62
C GLU A 94 11.90 20.35 10.19
N ARG A 95 10.64 20.83 10.23
CA ARG A 95 9.49 20.09 9.69
C ARG A 95 9.46 20.26 8.18
N ARG A 96 9.39 19.14 7.47
CA ARG A 96 9.32 19.11 5.99
C ARG A 96 8.21 18.15 5.58
N VAL A 97 7.67 18.37 4.39
CA VAL A 97 6.70 17.48 3.75
C VAL A 97 7.10 17.34 2.28
N SER A 98 6.98 16.12 1.78
CA SER A 98 7.12 15.82 0.36
C SER A 98 5.81 15.24 -0.14
N THR A 99 5.33 15.74 -1.27
CA THR A 99 3.97 15.53 -1.78
C THR A 99 3.98 15.02 -3.22
N ALA A 100 3.08 14.10 -3.52
CA ALA A 100 2.94 13.59 -4.89
C ALA A 100 2.05 14.47 -5.77
N ILE A 101 1.06 15.14 -5.15
CA ILE A 101 0.19 16.11 -5.81
C ILE A 101 -0.49 16.97 -4.74
N VAL A 102 -0.69 18.25 -5.06
CA VAL A 102 -1.55 19.18 -4.32
C VAL A 102 -2.59 19.77 -5.29
N ASP A 103 -3.65 20.37 -4.76
CA ASP A 103 -4.71 20.95 -5.61
C ASP A 103 -4.13 22.01 -6.56
N GLY A 104 -4.51 21.92 -7.84
CA GLY A 104 -4.08 22.83 -8.90
C GLY A 104 -2.70 22.53 -9.52
N VAL A 105 -2.02 21.45 -9.12
CA VAL A 105 -0.68 21.08 -9.63
C VAL A 105 -0.78 19.77 -10.42
N PHE A 106 -0.34 19.79 -11.68
CA PHE A 106 -0.55 18.66 -12.60
C PHE A 106 0.72 18.23 -13.34
N GLU A 107 1.81 19.00 -13.23
CA GLU A 107 3.07 18.70 -13.91
C GLU A 107 4.16 18.37 -12.88
N SER A 108 4.95 17.34 -13.19
CA SER A 108 6.11 16.97 -12.38
C SER A 108 7.14 18.10 -12.35
N GLY A 109 7.69 18.40 -11.18
CA GLY A 109 8.71 19.45 -11.01
C GLY A 109 8.16 20.81 -10.58
N GLN A 110 6.87 20.88 -10.27
CA GLN A 110 6.23 22.05 -9.66
C GLN A 110 6.23 21.92 -8.12
N GLU A 111 6.13 23.06 -7.41
CA GLU A 111 5.83 23.07 -5.98
C GLU A 111 4.56 22.23 -5.70
N GLY A 112 4.62 21.31 -4.74
CA GLY A 112 3.52 20.39 -4.48
C GLY A 112 3.46 19.15 -5.38
N PHE A 113 4.49 18.91 -6.20
CA PHE A 113 4.76 17.68 -6.93
C PHE A 113 6.25 17.33 -6.81
N GLU A 114 6.60 16.82 -5.63
CA GLU A 114 7.97 16.71 -5.13
C GLU A 114 8.53 15.29 -5.25
N PHE A 115 7.66 14.28 -5.42
CA PHE A 115 8.07 12.92 -5.73
C PHE A 115 8.26 12.74 -7.24
N PHE A 116 9.29 11.99 -7.60
CA PHE A 116 9.56 11.61 -8.98
C PHE A 116 10.17 10.22 -9.08
N ALA A 117 10.00 9.61 -10.25
CA ALA A 117 10.41 8.24 -10.52
C ALA A 117 11.91 8.05 -10.31
N ASN A 118 12.26 7.05 -9.49
CA ASN A 118 13.63 6.59 -9.34
C ASN A 118 13.92 5.45 -10.33
N SER A 119 12.91 4.63 -10.62
CA SER A 119 12.97 3.55 -11.61
C SER A 119 11.65 3.39 -12.37
N ASN A 120 11.67 2.55 -13.40
CA ASN A 120 10.45 2.06 -14.03
C ASN A 120 9.64 1.21 -13.02
N ILE A 121 8.33 1.14 -13.22
CA ILE A 121 7.44 0.23 -12.48
C ILE A 121 7.87 -1.21 -12.80
N GLN A 122 8.06 -2.01 -11.76
CA GLN A 122 8.25 -3.45 -11.86
C GLN A 122 6.90 -4.14 -11.75
N ILE A 123 6.62 -5.04 -12.70
CA ILE A 123 5.38 -5.80 -12.75
C ILE A 123 5.74 -7.27 -12.55
N GLN A 124 5.43 -7.81 -11.38
CA GLN A 124 5.77 -9.19 -11.03
C GLN A 124 4.73 -10.18 -11.55
N SER A 125 3.45 -9.78 -11.55
CA SER A 125 2.35 -10.52 -12.17
C SER A 125 1.30 -9.53 -12.63
N SER A 126 0.62 -9.83 -13.73
CA SER A 126 -0.58 -9.12 -14.13
C SER A 126 -1.49 -10.02 -14.96
N ILE A 127 -2.78 -10.01 -14.63
CA ILE A 127 -3.81 -10.56 -15.50
C ILE A 127 -4.33 -9.42 -16.37
N SER A 128 -4.11 -9.52 -17.67
CA SER A 128 -4.87 -8.75 -18.66
C SER A 128 -5.79 -9.66 -19.46
N SER A 129 -6.96 -9.14 -19.80
CA SER A 129 -7.95 -9.83 -20.62
C SER A 129 -7.58 -9.89 -22.11
N THR A 130 -6.51 -9.20 -22.55
CA THR A 130 -6.12 -9.17 -23.97
C THR A 130 -4.60 -9.19 -24.15
N SER A 131 -4.07 -10.01 -25.05
CA SER A 131 -2.63 -10.13 -25.32
C SER A 131 -1.96 -8.89 -25.93
N LEU A 132 -2.74 -7.83 -26.20
CA LEU A 132 -2.30 -6.55 -26.78
C LEU A 132 -2.16 -5.45 -25.72
N ASP A 133 -2.58 -5.72 -24.49
CA ASP A 133 -2.43 -4.79 -23.38
C ASP A 133 -0.97 -4.77 -22.91
N SER A 134 -0.45 -3.60 -22.53
CA SER A 134 0.91 -3.46 -21.98
C SER A 134 1.10 -4.27 -20.70
N MET A 135 0.00 -4.65 -20.04
CA MET A 135 -0.06 -5.49 -18.85
C MET A 135 -0.09 -7.01 -19.13
N ALA A 136 -0.25 -7.45 -20.39
CA ALA A 136 -0.63 -8.83 -20.71
C ALA A 136 0.50 -9.88 -20.72
N GLN A 137 1.70 -9.53 -20.29
CA GLN A 137 2.90 -10.35 -20.51
C GLN A 137 3.61 -10.79 -19.22
N TYR A 138 2.99 -10.55 -18.05
CA TYR A 138 3.63 -10.75 -16.75
C TYR A 138 2.92 -11.85 -15.98
N TYR A 139 3.63 -12.94 -15.71
CA TYR A 139 3.16 -14.02 -14.85
C TYR A 139 4.33 -14.53 -14.02
N SER A 140 4.11 -14.65 -12.71
CA SER A 140 5.08 -15.26 -11.79
C SER A 140 4.35 -16.19 -10.83
N PRO A 141 4.77 -17.47 -10.71
CA PRO A 141 4.21 -18.38 -9.71
C PRO A 141 4.61 -18.00 -8.27
N TYR A 142 5.51 -17.03 -8.10
CA TYR A 142 5.94 -16.49 -6.80
C TYR A 142 5.31 -15.12 -6.50
N ALA A 143 4.35 -14.67 -7.31
CA ALA A 143 3.59 -13.45 -7.04
C ALA A 143 2.71 -13.60 -5.79
N VAL A 144 2.48 -12.48 -5.11
CA VAL A 144 1.61 -12.38 -3.95
C VAL A 144 0.14 -12.36 -4.39
N SER A 145 -0.16 -11.69 -5.51
CA SER A 145 -1.51 -11.56 -6.07
C SER A 145 -1.53 -11.66 -7.60
N HIS A 146 -2.70 -11.42 -8.21
CA HIS A 146 -2.85 -11.52 -9.66
C HIS A 146 -2.25 -10.33 -10.39
N GLN A 147 -2.29 -9.15 -9.77
CA GLN A 147 -1.65 -7.92 -10.22
C GLN A 147 -0.72 -7.39 -9.12
N ASP A 148 0.58 -7.54 -9.34
CA ASP A 148 1.64 -7.13 -8.43
C ASP A 148 2.48 -6.03 -9.09
N PHE A 149 2.41 -4.83 -8.53
CA PHE A 149 3.21 -3.69 -8.96
C PHE A 149 4.13 -3.24 -7.83
N THR A 150 5.39 -3.02 -8.19
CA THR A 150 6.39 -2.48 -7.28
C THR A 150 7.06 -1.30 -7.95
N MET A 151 7.22 -0.21 -7.22
CA MET A 151 7.80 1.02 -7.76
C MET A 151 8.60 1.75 -6.70
N ASP A 152 9.68 2.35 -7.17
CA ASP A 152 10.58 3.15 -6.37
C ASP A 152 10.58 4.59 -6.87
N PHE A 153 10.38 5.52 -5.94
CA PHE A 153 10.41 6.95 -6.19
C PHE A 153 11.02 7.68 -5.01
N LYS A 154 11.44 8.91 -5.24
CA LYS A 154 12.17 9.69 -4.25
C LYS A 154 11.80 11.16 -4.34
N ASP A 155 12.18 11.90 -3.31
CA ASP A 155 11.91 13.34 -3.22
C ASP A 155 13.17 14.20 -3.38
N TYR A 156 14.28 13.62 -3.83
CA TYR A 156 15.56 14.31 -3.94
C TYR A 156 16.31 13.93 -5.22
N GLY A 157 17.13 14.85 -5.72
CA GLY A 157 17.88 14.69 -6.95
C GLY A 157 19.07 13.74 -6.83
N THR A 158 20.27 14.27 -7.01
CA THR A 158 21.53 13.50 -6.95
C THR A 158 21.94 13.21 -5.50
N THR A 159 21.63 14.12 -4.58
CA THR A 159 21.95 13.99 -3.15
C THR A 159 20.70 14.20 -2.29
N PRO A 160 20.61 13.66 -1.06
CA PRO A 160 19.41 13.79 -0.21
C PRO A 160 19.00 15.23 0.14
N THR A 161 19.82 16.23 -0.17
CA THR A 161 19.54 17.65 0.03
C THR A 161 19.30 18.41 -1.28
N ASP A 162 19.40 17.72 -2.43
CA ASP A 162 19.15 18.28 -3.76
C ASP A 162 17.65 18.30 -4.03
N ASP A 163 17.07 19.49 -4.13
CA ASP A 163 15.65 19.74 -4.40
C ASP A 163 15.26 19.47 -5.86
N TYR A 164 16.22 19.08 -6.70
CA TYR A 164 16.03 18.81 -8.11
C TYR A 164 15.48 20.03 -8.90
N GLY A 165 15.69 21.24 -8.38
CA GLY A 165 15.21 22.49 -8.97
C GLY A 165 13.72 22.76 -8.79
N ILE A 166 13.03 22.03 -7.91
CA ILE A 166 11.62 22.22 -7.61
C ILE A 166 11.44 23.46 -6.70
N PRO A 167 10.64 24.47 -7.10
CA PRO A 167 10.43 25.66 -6.28
C PRO A 167 9.84 25.33 -4.91
N ASN A 168 10.35 25.99 -3.86
CA ASN A 168 9.90 25.84 -2.47
C ASN A 168 9.95 24.42 -1.89
N HIS A 169 10.64 23.50 -2.57
CA HIS A 169 10.85 22.14 -2.09
C HIS A 169 12.08 22.08 -1.21
N THR A 170 11.94 21.49 -0.03
CA THR A 170 13.08 21.15 0.82
C THR A 170 13.00 19.65 1.10
N PRO A 171 13.81 18.82 0.42
CA PRO A 171 13.70 17.37 0.51
C PRO A 171 13.77 16.84 1.95
N LEU A 172 12.97 15.80 2.20
CA LEU A 172 13.17 14.88 3.32
C LEU A 172 14.40 14.00 3.08
N GLY A 173 14.76 13.76 1.82
CA GLY A 173 15.90 12.91 1.44
C GLY A 173 15.56 11.43 1.58
N ILE A 174 14.36 11.05 1.13
CA ILE A 174 13.79 9.71 1.30
C ILE A 174 13.63 8.99 -0.03
N ASP A 175 13.83 7.68 0.03
CA ASP A 175 13.37 6.74 -0.98
C ASP A 175 12.05 6.12 -0.51
N VAL A 176 11.09 6.00 -1.43
CA VAL A 176 9.78 5.41 -1.21
C VAL A 176 9.66 4.17 -2.08
N HIS A 177 9.47 3.04 -1.42
CA HIS A 177 9.12 1.78 -2.04
C HIS A 177 7.62 1.54 -1.87
N LEU A 178 6.88 1.49 -2.97
CA LEU A 178 5.44 1.24 -2.97
C LEU A 178 5.16 -0.11 -3.64
N GLU A 179 4.47 -0.97 -2.91
CA GLU A 179 3.96 -2.27 -3.38
C GLU A 179 2.43 -2.21 -3.45
N SER A 180 1.86 -2.67 -4.56
CA SER A 180 0.42 -2.75 -4.78
C SER A 180 0.03 -4.15 -5.25
N TYR A 181 -0.95 -4.75 -4.59
CA TYR A 181 -1.40 -6.12 -4.80
C TYR A 181 -2.92 -6.18 -5.01
N ALA A 182 -3.38 -6.87 -6.06
CA ALA A 182 -4.79 -7.05 -6.40
C ALA A 182 -5.10 -8.44 -6.99
#